data_AF-A0A381YVM9-F1
#
_entry.id   AF-A0A381YVM9-F1
#
_cell.length_a   1.000
_cell.length_b   1.000
_cell.length_c   1.000
_cell.angle_alpha   90.00
_cell.angle_beta   90.00
_cell.angle_gamma   90.00
#
_symmetry.space_group_name_H-M   'P 1'
#
loop_
_entity.id
_entity.type
_entity.pdbx_description
1 polymer ?
#
loop_
_entity_poly.entity_id
_entity_poly.type
_entity_poly.pdbx_seq_one_letter_code
_entity_poly.pdbx_strand_id
1 'polypeptide(L)' 'VPDQTFLNWPFFEPVHRELAGTVESWAMARVEPIIKAGDDLDGTCINLVRALGESGLCRHAVADSATQ' A
#
# COMPACT_ATOMS: atom_id res chain seq x y z
N VAL A 1 -13.72 -7.43 -6.80
CA VAL A 1 -12.83 -7.54 -5.62
C VAL A 1 -12.55 -9.00 -5.36
N PRO A 2 -11.28 -9.40 -5.10
CA PRO A 2 -10.97 -10.77 -4.72
C PRO A 2 -11.64 -11.14 -3.39
N ASP A 3 -11.87 -12.42 -3.15
CA ASP A 3 -12.37 -12.91 -1.86
C ASP A 3 -11.38 -12.57 -0.74
N GLN A 4 -11.86 -11.98 0.36
CA GLN A 4 -11.05 -11.56 1.52
C GLN A 4 -11.21 -12.50 2.73
N THR A 5 -11.96 -13.61 2.61
CA THR A 5 -12.17 -14.55 3.72
C THR A 5 -10.86 -15.12 4.29
N PHE A 6 -9.79 -15.17 3.48
CA PHE A 6 -8.45 -15.59 3.91
C PHE A 6 -7.86 -14.73 5.03
N LEU A 7 -8.28 -13.46 5.18
CA LEU A 7 -7.84 -12.58 6.27
C LEU A 7 -8.42 -12.98 7.65
N ASN A 8 -9.35 -13.95 7.69
CA ASN A 8 -9.88 -14.52 8.93
C ASN A 8 -9.16 -15.79 9.37
N TRP A 9 -8.14 -16.23 8.63
CA TRP A 9 -7.32 -17.38 9.01
C TRP A 9 -6.58 -17.11 10.33
N PRO A 10 -6.28 -18.15 11.12
CA PRO A 10 -5.68 -18.01 12.46
C PRO A 10 -4.23 -17.50 12.45
N PHE A 11 -3.70 -17.08 11.30
CA PHE A 11 -2.41 -16.42 11.16
C PHE A 11 -2.51 -14.88 11.26
N PHE A 12 -3.69 -14.31 10.99
CA PHE A 12 -3.85 -12.86 10.85
C PHE A 12 -4.60 -12.24 12.05
N GLU A 13 -3.88 -11.36 12.74
CA GLU A 13 -4.44 -10.47 13.77
C GLU A 13 -5.30 -9.34 13.17
N PRO A 14 -6.17 -8.68 13.99
CA PRO A 14 -7.02 -7.58 13.55
C PRO A 14 -6.28 -6.46 12.80
N VAL A 15 -5.05 -6.14 13.21
CA VAL A 15 -4.21 -5.11 12.57
C VAL A 15 -3.92 -5.42 11.09
N HIS A 16 -3.85 -6.69 10.70
CA HIS A 16 -3.63 -7.09 9.32
C HIS A 16 -4.87 -6.84 8.45
N ARG A 17 -6.08 -7.00 9.01
CA ARG A 17 -7.33 -6.69 8.33
C ARG A 17 -7.48 -5.19 8.10
N GLU A 18 -7.12 -4.40 9.09
CA GLU A 18 -7.09 -2.93 8.98
C GLU A 18 -6.07 -2.48 7.93
N LEU A 19 -4.86 -3.05 7.95
CA LEU A 19 -3.83 -2.76 6.95
C LEU A 19 -4.30 -3.11 5.54
N ALA A 20 -4.92 -4.29 5.35
CA ALA A 20 -5.46 -4.70 4.05
C ALA A 20 -6.51 -3.70 3.53
N GLY A 21 -7.44 -3.28 4.39
CA GLY A 21 -8.44 -2.26 4.04
C GLY A 21 -7.83 -0.90 3.70
N THR A 22 -6.78 -0.50 4.42
CA THR A 22 -6.04 0.74 4.18
C THR A 22 -5.34 0.72 2.82
N VAL A 23 -4.63 -0.37 2.50
CA VAL A 23 -3.92 -0.55 1.23
C VAL A 23 -4.90 -0.56 0.06
N GLU A 24 -6.00 -1.31 0.17
CA GLU A 24 -7.02 -1.38 -0.89
C GLU A 24 -7.64 0.00 -1.16
N SER A 25 -8.04 0.70 -0.10
CA SER A 25 -8.65 2.03 -0.21
C SER A 25 -7.69 3.05 -0.84
N TRP A 26 -6.42 3.00 -0.44
CA TRP A 26 -5.38 3.86 -1.03
C TRP A 26 -5.18 3.52 -2.51
N ALA A 27 -5.11 2.23 -2.86
CA ALA A 27 -4.88 1.79 -4.22
C ALA A 27 -6.00 2.24 -5.16
N MET A 28 -7.26 2.03 -4.77
CA MET A 28 -8.43 2.47 -5.52
C MET A 28 -8.47 3.99 -5.72
N ALA A 29 -8.03 4.75 -4.72
CA ALA A 29 -8.06 6.21 -4.78
C ALA A 29 -6.90 6.83 -5.56
N ARG A 30 -5.71 6.19 -5.58
CA ARG A 30 -4.45 6.84 -6.00
C ARG A 30 -3.77 6.20 -7.20
N VAL A 31 -3.85 4.88 -7.38
CA VAL A 31 -3.04 4.17 -8.40
C VAL A 31 -3.43 4.57 -9.82
N GLU A 32 -4.72 4.47 -10.16
CA GLU A 32 -5.17 4.79 -11.52
C GLU A 32 -4.96 6.28 -11.90
N PRO A 33 -5.26 7.26 -11.03
CA PRO A 33 -4.91 8.67 -11.30
C PRO A 33 -3.42 8.91 -11.55
N ILE A 34 -2.54 8.27 -10.76
CA ILE A 34 -1.08 8.42 -10.91
C ILE A 34 -0.61 7.84 -12.25
N ILE A 35 -1.09 6.65 -12.60
CA ILE A 35 -0.75 6.00 -13.88
C ILE A 35 -1.21 6.85 -15.07
N LYS A 36 -2.42 7.41 -15.00
CA LYS A 36 -2.98 8.24 -16.08
C LYS A 36 -2.28 9.61 -16.23
N ALA A 37 -1.65 10.10 -15.18
CA ALA A 37 -0.97 11.40 -15.18
C ALA A 37 0.51 11.33 -15.60
N GLY A 38 1.10 10.13 -15.70
CA GLY A 38 2.49 9.96 -16.07
C GLY A 38 2.70 9.95 -17.59
N ASP A 39 3.73 10.68 -18.04
CA ASP A 39 4.12 10.74 -19.46
C ASP A 39 5.00 9.55 -19.89
N ASP A 40 5.70 8.93 -18.93
CA ASP A 40 6.57 7.78 -19.14
C ASP A 40 6.53 6.80 -17.94
N LEU A 41 7.06 5.60 -18.16
CA LEU A 41 7.04 4.52 -17.17
C LEU A 41 7.85 4.84 -15.92
N ASP A 42 9.04 5.45 -16.08
CA ASP A 42 9.95 5.73 -14.97
C ASP A 42 9.37 6.83 -14.07
N GLY A 43 8.85 7.90 -14.68
CA GLY A 43 8.15 8.98 -13.98
C GLY A 43 6.91 8.47 -13.24
N THR A 44 6.15 7.56 -13.86
CA THR A 44 5.00 6.91 -13.21
C THR A 44 5.43 6.11 -11.98
N CYS A 45 6.48 5.29 -12.10
CA CYS A 45 7.03 4.51 -11.00
C CYS A 45 7.52 5.41 -9.85
N ILE A 46 8.23 6.49 -10.16
CA ILE A 46 8.72 7.45 -9.15
C ILE A 46 7.54 8.08 -8.41
N ASN A 47 6.51 8.53 -9.14
CA ASN A 47 5.34 9.17 -8.54
C ASN A 47 4.54 8.18 -7.67
N LEU A 48 4.44 6.92 -8.10
CA LEU A 48 3.77 5.87 -7.33
C LEU A 48 4.50 5.58 -6.02
N VAL A 49 5.82 5.41 -6.05
CA VAL A 49 6.63 5.16 -4.85
C VAL A 49 6.59 6.35 -3.90
N ARG A 50 6.63 7.59 -4.41
CA ARG A 50 6.46 8.79 -3.58
C ARG A 50 5.11 8.80 -2.88
N ALA A 51 4.02 8.57 -3.61
CA ALA A 51 2.67 8.55 -3.04
C ALA A 51 2.46 7.40 -2.03
N LEU A 52 3.15 6.26 -2.21
CA LEU A 52 3.18 5.15 -1.24
C LEU A 52 3.97 5.51 0.02
N GLY A 53 5.08 6.23 -0.13
CA GLY A 53 5.87 6.73 1.00
C GLY A 53 5.08 7.73 1.84
N GLU A 54 4.40 8.68 1.19
CA GLU A 54 3.57 9.70 1.84
C GLU A 54 2.37 9.11 2.59
N SER A 55 1.81 7.99 2.14
CA SER A 55 0.71 7.31 2.86
C SER A 55 1.19 6.51 4.07
N GLY A 56 2.51 6.39 4.28
CA GLY A 56 3.09 5.63 5.39
C GLY A 56 3.07 4.11 5.19
N LEU A 57 2.51 3.61 4.09
CA LEU A 57 2.42 2.18 3.80
C LEU A 57 3.80 1.52 3.70
N CYS A 58 4.81 2.25 3.22
CA CYS A 58 6.19 1.76 3.14
C CYS A 58 6.83 1.47 4.51
N ARG A 59 6.28 1.96 5.62
CA ARG A 59 6.83 1.70 6.97
C ARG A 59 6.77 0.23 7.35
N HIS A 60 5.83 -0.54 6.78
CA HIS A 60 5.71 -1.98 7.03
C HIS A 60 6.77 -2.81 6.29
N ALA A 61 7.45 -2.24 5.30
CA ALA A 61 8.46 -2.92 4.48
C ALA A 61 9.90 -2.63 4.92
N VAL A 62 10.10 -1.76 5.91
CA VAL A 62 11.41 -1.34 6.41
C VAL A 62 11.48 -1.61 7.90
N ALA A 63 12.60 -2.17 8.37
CA ALA A 63 12.82 -2.37 9.80
C ALA A 63 12.86 -1.01 10.51
N ASP A 64 12.20 -0.92 11.67
CA ASP A 64 12.24 0.30 12.46
C ASP A 64 13.68 0.57 12.94
N SER A 65 14.20 1.74 12.56
CA SER A 65 15.55 2.17 12.92
C SER A 65 15.66 2.52 14.42
N ALA A 66 14.54 2.56 15.15
CA ALA A 66 14.49 2.79 16.59
C ALA A 66 14.97 1.60 17.45
N THR A 67 15.44 0.51 16.83
CA THR A 67 15.93 -0.69 17.53
C THR A 67 17.46 -0.80 17.59
N GLN A 68 18.18 0.33 17.59
CA GLN A 68 19.63 0.34 17.83
C GLN A 68 20.00 1.08 19.11
#